data_AF-A0A831Z5T2-F1
#
_entry.id   AF-A0A831Z5T2-F1
#
_cell.length_a   1.000
_cell.length_b   1.000
_cell.length_c   1.000
_cell.angle_alpha   90.00
_cell.angle_beta   90.00
_cell.angle_gamma   90.00
#
_symmetry.space_group_name_H-M   'P 1'
#
loop_
_entity.id
_entity.type
_entity.pdbx_description
1 polymer ?
#
loop_
_entity_poly.entity_id
_entity_poly.type
_entity_poly.pdbx_seq_one_letter_code
_entity_poly.pdbx_strand_id
1 'polypeptide(L)'
;KYKLGKLIGTRTWGGVIGIRGYTPLVDGGYITRPEFGLLSDEAKWIIEGHGVEPDIWVDTLPSDQALGKDPQLDKAIEVIMEQIRQNPPELPKVAPYPVKAK
;
A
#
# COMPACT_ATOMS: atom_id res chain seq x y z
N LYS A 1 3.56 -13.51 5.22
CA LYS A 1 5.02 -13.53 5.42
C LYS A 1 5.50 -12.44 6.39
N TYR A 2 5.00 -11.20 6.34
CA TYR A 2 5.43 -10.10 7.25
C TYR A 2 4.36 -9.56 8.22
N LYS A 3 3.08 -9.84 7.99
CA LYS A 3 1.94 -9.52 8.90
C LYS A 3 1.95 -8.10 9.46
N LEU A 4 2.30 -7.11 8.62
CA LEU A 4 2.41 -5.70 9.03
C LEU A 4 1.05 -5.03 9.27
N GLY A 5 0.00 -5.50 8.60
CA GLY A 5 -1.33 -4.94 8.68
C GLY A 5 -2.26 -5.53 7.63
N LYS A 6 -3.50 -5.01 7.61
CA LYS A 6 -4.52 -5.35 6.62
C LYS A 6 -4.46 -4.39 5.42
N LEU A 7 -4.56 -4.92 4.22
CA LEU A 7 -4.68 -4.15 2.98
C LEU A 7 -6.16 -3.83 2.72
N ILE A 8 -6.49 -2.56 2.54
CA ILE A 8 -7.86 -2.08 2.37
C ILE A 8 -7.90 -1.25 1.07
N GLY A 9 -8.92 -1.49 0.25
CA GLY A 9 -9.15 -0.73 -0.99
C GLY A 9 -9.58 -1.60 -2.14
N THR A 10 -9.05 -1.38 -3.34
CA THR A 10 -9.30 -2.18 -4.53
C THR A 10 -8.05 -2.90 -5.02
N ARG A 11 -8.22 -3.87 -5.93
CA ARG A 11 -7.12 -4.60 -6.56
C ARG A 11 -6.16 -3.64 -7.26
N THR A 12 -4.86 -3.82 -7.04
CA THR A 12 -3.83 -3.00 -7.71
C THR A 12 -3.75 -3.28 -9.22
N TRP A 13 -3.09 -2.41 -9.97
CA TRP A 13 -3.03 -2.51 -11.44
C TRP A 13 -2.40 -3.81 -11.94
N GLY A 14 -1.31 -4.25 -11.32
CA GLY A 14 -0.62 -5.48 -11.68
C GLY A 14 0.41 -5.36 -12.81
N GLY A 15 0.92 -4.16 -13.13
CA GLY A 15 2.09 -4.01 -14.01
C GLY A 15 3.38 -3.94 -13.20
N VAL A 16 4.09 -5.06 -13.14
CA VAL A 16 5.32 -5.25 -12.35
C VAL A 16 6.53 -5.70 -13.17
N ILE A 17 6.42 -5.77 -14.51
CA ILE A 17 7.62 -5.91 -15.34
C ILE A 17 8.38 -4.57 -15.42
N GLY A 18 9.51 -4.53 -14.74
CA GLY A 18 10.37 -3.35 -14.68
C GLY A 18 11.04 -3.03 -16.02
N ILE A 19 11.33 -1.76 -16.24
CA ILE A 19 12.00 -1.24 -17.44
C ILE A 19 13.43 -0.83 -17.14
N ARG A 20 14.30 -0.84 -18.16
CA ARG A 20 15.63 -0.21 -18.07
C ARG A 20 15.64 1.15 -18.77
N GLY A 21 15.32 2.19 -18.00
CA GLY A 21 15.62 3.58 -18.33
C GLY A 21 15.06 4.11 -19.67
N TYR A 22 15.62 5.24 -20.08
CA TYR A 22 15.20 6.05 -21.22
C TYR A 22 16.01 5.69 -22.47
N THR A 23 15.33 5.18 -23.50
CA THR A 23 15.94 4.94 -24.82
C THR A 23 15.46 6.03 -25.80
N PRO A 24 16.25 7.08 -26.08
CA PRO A 24 15.82 8.21 -26.91
C PRO A 24 15.59 7.84 -28.37
N LEU A 25 14.72 8.60 -29.01
CA LEU A 25 14.48 8.62 -30.45
C LEU A 25 14.98 9.95 -31.06
N VAL A 26 15.14 9.97 -32.38
CA VAL A 26 15.69 11.12 -33.13
C VAL A 26 14.80 12.37 -33.09
N ASP A 27 13.52 12.22 -32.74
CA ASP A 27 12.53 13.28 -32.60
C ASP A 27 12.38 13.80 -31.16
N GLY A 28 13.20 13.30 -30.23
CA GLY A 28 13.14 13.64 -28.80
C GLY A 28 12.17 12.78 -27.98
N GLY A 29 11.43 11.87 -28.61
CA GLY A 29 10.65 10.84 -27.92
C GLY A 29 11.54 9.78 -27.26
N TYR A 30 10.93 8.80 -26.59
CA TYR A 30 11.64 7.65 -26.05
C TYR A 30 10.79 6.40 -26.00
N ILE A 31 11.47 5.27 -25.99
CA ILE A 31 10.86 3.96 -25.80
C ILE A 31 11.23 3.41 -24.43
N THR A 32 10.30 2.64 -23.86
CA THR A 32 10.55 1.78 -22.71
C THR A 32 10.26 0.34 -23.12
N ARG A 33 10.97 -0.61 -22.52
CA ARG A 33 10.79 -2.04 -22.80
C ARG A 33 10.72 -2.79 -21.47
N PRO A 34 9.76 -3.70 -21.30
CA PRO A 34 9.70 -4.57 -20.14
C PRO A 34 10.89 -5.55 -20.16
N GLU A 35 11.73 -5.51 -19.12
CA GLU A 35 12.98 -6.28 -19.04
C GLU A 35 13.08 -7.14 -17.76
N PHE A 36 12.53 -6.70 -16.63
CA PHE A 36 12.72 -7.37 -15.32
C PHE A 36 11.40 -7.86 -14.75
N GLY A 37 11.12 -9.14 -14.92
CA GLY A 37 9.94 -9.79 -14.36
C GLY A 37 10.16 -10.36 -12.96
N LEU A 38 9.12 -10.32 -12.13
CA LEU A 38 9.07 -11.00 -10.84
C LEU A 38 8.37 -12.35 -11.00
N LEU A 39 9.08 -13.43 -10.71
CA LEU A 39 8.57 -14.81 -10.74
C LEU A 39 8.56 -15.42 -9.33
N SER A 40 7.65 -16.36 -9.09
CA SER A 40 7.66 -17.18 -7.88
C SER A 40 8.77 -18.23 -7.93
N ASP A 41 9.02 -18.88 -6.79
CA ASP A 41 9.98 -20.00 -6.70
C ASP A 41 9.57 -21.18 -7.61
N GLU A 42 8.29 -21.27 -7.98
CA GLU A 42 7.73 -22.24 -8.95
C GLU A 42 7.63 -21.70 -10.39
N ALA A 43 8.37 -20.63 -10.71
CA ALA A 43 8.42 -19.99 -12.03
C ALA A 43 7.05 -19.49 -12.56
N LYS A 44 6.17 -19.02 -11.67
CA LYS A 44 4.88 -18.40 -12.03
C LYS A 44 4.95 -16.88 -11.91
N TRP A 45 4.20 -16.18 -12.77
CA TRP A 45 3.97 -14.74 -12.61
C TRP A 45 3.18 -14.50 -11.32
N ILE A 46 3.76 -13.73 -10.40
CA ILE A 46 3.16 -13.54 -9.06
C ILE A 46 2.04 -12.49 -9.11
N ILE A 47 2.29 -11.39 -9.82
CA ILE A 47 1.44 -10.19 -9.80
C ILE A 47 1.12 -9.68 -11.22
N GLU A 48 1.98 -9.97 -12.21
CA GLU A 48 1.86 -9.41 -13.55
C GLU A 48 0.51 -9.74 -14.21
N GLY A 49 -0.18 -8.71 -14.71
CA GLY A 49 -1.48 -8.82 -15.37
C GLY A 49 -2.67 -9.04 -14.43
N HIS A 50 -2.44 -9.22 -13.13
CA HIS A 50 -3.50 -9.43 -12.14
C HIS A 50 -3.51 -8.34 -11.05
N GLY A 51 -2.38 -8.07 -10.42
CA GLY A 51 -2.29 -7.19 -9.26
C GLY A 51 -2.34 -7.94 -7.93
N VAL A 52 -2.61 -7.19 -6.87
CA VAL A 52 -2.71 -7.70 -5.50
C VAL A 52 -4.11 -7.40 -4.99
N GLU A 53 -4.80 -8.43 -4.52
CA GLU A 53 -6.11 -8.30 -3.88
C GLU A 53 -5.98 -7.71 -2.47
N PRO A 54 -6.90 -6.82 -2.06
CA PRO A 54 -6.96 -6.32 -0.69
C PRO A 54 -7.48 -7.40 0.27
N ASP A 55 -7.12 -7.31 1.56
CA ASP A 55 -7.79 -8.10 2.61
C ASP A 55 -9.25 -7.67 2.78
N ILE A 56 -9.55 -6.38 2.58
CA ILE A 56 -10.88 -5.80 2.68
C ILE A 56 -11.13 -4.96 1.43
N TRP A 57 -12.01 -5.45 0.58
CA TRP A 57 -12.40 -4.74 -0.63
C TRP A 57 -13.32 -3.56 -0.30
N VAL A 58 -12.94 -2.37 -0.74
CA VAL A 58 -13.69 -1.13 -0.61
C VAL A 58 -13.48 -0.30 -1.86
N ASP A 59 -14.55 0.00 -2.57
CA ASP A 59 -14.52 0.87 -3.74
C ASP A 59 -14.98 2.29 -3.39
N THR A 60 -14.45 3.25 -4.12
CA THR A 60 -14.79 4.66 -3.97
C THR A 60 -15.65 5.08 -5.14
N LEU A 61 -16.96 5.18 -4.91
CA LEU A 61 -17.91 5.51 -5.98
C LEU A 61 -17.75 6.97 -6.42
N PRO A 62 -18.03 7.29 -7.70
CA PRO A 62 -18.02 8.68 -8.17
C PRO A 62 -18.93 9.61 -7.35
N SER A 63 -20.06 9.10 -6.84
CA SER A 63 -20.95 9.86 -5.96
C SER A 63 -20.33 10.19 -4.61
N ASP A 64 -19.50 9.31 -4.06
CA ASP A 64 -18.79 9.55 -2.81
C ASP A 64 -17.71 10.62 -3.01
N GLN A 65 -16.96 10.52 -4.11
CA GLN A 65 -15.95 11.52 -4.48
C GLN A 65 -16.59 12.90 -4.69
N ALA A 66 -17.73 12.96 -5.38
CA ALA A 66 -18.47 14.21 -5.60
C ALA A 66 -18.93 14.87 -4.29
N LEU A 67 -19.11 14.08 -3.23
CA LEU A 67 -19.48 14.54 -1.89
C LEU A 67 -18.27 14.73 -0.97
N GLY A 68 -17.04 14.56 -1.46
CA GLY A 68 -15.82 14.66 -0.67
C GLY A 68 -15.65 13.55 0.37
N LYS A 69 -16.30 12.39 0.17
CA LYS A 69 -16.20 11.22 1.05
C LYS A 69 -15.08 10.30 0.58
N ASP A 70 -14.41 9.66 1.54
CA ASP A 70 -13.40 8.62 1.28
C ASP A 70 -13.75 7.33 2.04
N PRO A 71 -14.56 6.44 1.43
CA PRO A 71 -14.94 5.17 2.05
C PRO A 71 -13.76 4.27 2.40
N GLN A 72 -12.64 4.35 1.66
CA GLN A 72 -11.46 3.52 1.91
C GLN A 72 -10.76 3.98 3.19
N LEU A 73 -10.58 5.29 3.35
CA LEU A 73 -10.00 5.88 4.56
C LEU A 73 -10.91 5.66 5.77
N ASP A 74 -12.21 5.90 5.63
CA ASP A 74 -13.18 5.67 6.70
C ASP A 74 -13.14 4.22 7.19
N LYS A 75 -13.08 3.25 6.26
CA LYS A 75 -12.96 1.84 6.61
C LYS A 75 -11.63 1.52 7.28
N ALA A 76 -10.54 2.13 6.82
CA ALA A 76 -9.23 1.94 7.45
C ALA A 76 -9.22 2.43 8.90
N ILE A 77 -9.84 3.59 9.17
CA ILE A 77 -10.01 4.14 10.52
C ILE A 77 -10.87 3.20 11.39
N GLU A 78 -12.01 2.74 10.87
CA GLU A 78 -12.88 1.79 11.57
C GLU A 78 -12.11 0.55 12.02
N VAL A 79 -11.38 -0.07 11.08
CA VAL A 79 -10.63 -1.32 11.30
C VAL A 79 -9.49 -1.11 12.30
N ILE A 80 -8.69 -0.04 12.16
CA ILE A 80 -7.56 0.18 13.08
C ILE A 80 -8.04 0.53 14.49
N MET A 81 -9.13 1.27 14.62
CA MET A 81 -9.71 1.60 15.92
C MET A 81 -10.25 0.36 16.64
N GLU A 82 -10.83 -0.59 15.90
CA GLU A 82 -11.24 -1.88 16.46
C GLU A 82 -10.03 -2.72 16.90
N GLN A 83 -8.99 -2.78 16.07
CA GLN A 83 -7.76 -3.51 16.43
C GLN A 83 -7.08 -2.93 17.68
N ILE A 84 -7.03 -1.61 17.83
CA ILE A 84 -6.50 -0.94 19.04
C ILE A 84 -7.35 -1.28 20.27
N ARG A 85 -8.68 -1.32 20.15
CA ARG A 85 -9.55 -1.70 21.27
C ARG A 85 -9.31 -3.16 21.71
N GLN A 86 -9.13 -4.06 20.74
CA GLN A 86 -8.91 -5.48 21.01
C GLN A 86 -7.49 -5.78 21.53
N ASN A 87 -6.50 -5.03 21.08
CA ASN A 87 -5.10 -5.18 21.48
C ASN A 87 -4.43 -3.81 21.61
N PRO A 88 -4.60 -3.13 22.77
CA PRO A 88 -4.03 -1.81 22.99
C PRO A 88 -2.50 -1.85 22.93
N PRO A 89 -1.85 -0.93 22.20
CA PRO A 89 -0.39 -0.89 22.14
C PRO A 89 0.21 -0.50 23.50
N GLU A 90 1.28 -1.17 23.90
CA GLU A 90 2.07 -0.74 25.04
C GLU A 90 2.85 0.53 24.69
N LEU A 91 2.53 1.62 25.38
CA LEU A 91 3.27 2.87 25.23
C LEU A 91 4.60 2.80 26.00
N PRO A 92 5.69 3.36 25.47
CA PRO A 92 6.96 3.42 26.19
C PRO A 92 6.76 4.22 27.48
N LYS A 93 7.29 3.70 28.59
CA LYS A 93 7.29 4.42 29.87
C LYS A 93 8.21 5.64 29.74
N VAL A 94 7.63 6.82 29.88
CA VAL A 94 8.41 8.07 29.94
C VAL A 94 9.21 8.07 31.25
N ALA A 95 10.53 8.27 31.15
CA ALA A 95 11.36 8.41 32.34
C ALA A 95 10.94 9.65 33.14
N PRO A 96 10.97 9.60 34.49
CA PRO A 96 10.71 10.79 35.30
C PRO A 96 11.69 11.91 34.92
N TYR A 97 11.20 13.15 34.89
CA TYR A 97 12.03 14.32 34.59
C TYR A 97 13.21 14.41 35.58
N PRO A 98 14.40 14.83 35.11
CA PRO A 98 15.54 15.04 36.00
C PRO A 98 15.18 16.12 37.03
N VAL A 99 15.38 15.82 38.31
CA VAL A 99 15.22 16.80 39.39
C VAL A 99 16.37 17.79 39.28
N LYS A 100 16.07 19.02 38.83
CA LYS A 100 17.06 20.11 38.64
C LYS A 100 17.33 20.93 39.91
N ALA A 101 16.74 20.56 41.05
CA ALA A 101 16.89 21.28 42.30
C ALA A 101 18.10 20.76 43.09
N LYS A 102 19.00 21.67 43.47
CA LYS A 102 19.95 21.55 44.57
C LYS A 102 19.63 22.64 45.58
#